data_AF-A0A8T2Q2N0-F1
#
_entry.id   AF-A0A8T2Q2N0-F1
#
_cell.length_a   1.000
_cell.length_b   1.000
_cell.length_c   1.000
_cell.angle_alpha   90.00
_cell.angle_beta   90.00
_cell.angle_gamma   90.00
#
_symmetry.space_group_name_H-M   'P 1'
#
loop_
_entity.id
_entity.type
_entity.pdbx_description
1 polymer ?
#
loop_
_entity_poly.entity_id
_entity_poly.type
_entity_poly.pdbx_seq_one_letter_code
_entity_poly.pdbx_strand_id
1 'polypeptide(L)'
;MGDNLAYLFPHSDLHLPGLSSRNVMIFAAAMIMLPSVWVRDLSALSFTSIWCIVSSVLLIIAVFLSATVSGIGFTHAIPFLRLRGVPVAAGLYAFSFGGTSVFPSICISMRDPTKFSKAVILSFVITTISMLGLGIMGASMFGEATKDQITLNMPLHSITTKIILWMTVLTPMFKFALQLSPITTSLEVAIYKHCKASPNLLYGLSTLMRSAVLACIAIFSMIFPYFEYIVAFVGSSMTIAICLFFPCAFYLKIFWPKLKIRIRATILTLMILGLIVGVTGTFVSVRGLITKRASSSA
;
A
#
# COMPACT_ATOMS: atom_id res chain seq x y z
N MET A 1 -4.71 0.47 -9.21
CA MET A 1 -4.88 1.47 -10.29
C MET A 1 -5.23 0.81 -11.62
N GLY A 2 -4.39 -0.07 -12.17
CA GLY A 2 -4.66 -0.74 -13.46
C GLY A 2 -6.02 -1.45 -13.53
N ASP A 3 -6.40 -2.24 -12.52
CA ASP A 3 -7.70 -2.92 -12.53
C ASP A 3 -8.90 -1.95 -12.47
N ASN A 4 -8.75 -0.81 -11.77
CA ASN A 4 -9.80 0.21 -11.71
C ASN A 4 -9.92 0.99 -13.03
N LEU A 5 -8.82 1.22 -13.74
CA LEU A 5 -8.84 1.81 -15.08
C LEU A 5 -9.46 0.86 -16.11
N ALA A 6 -9.12 -0.42 -16.06
CA ALA A 6 -9.76 -1.46 -16.87
C ALA A 6 -11.27 -1.57 -16.58
N TYR A 7 -11.67 -1.35 -15.33
CA TYR A 7 -13.08 -1.32 -14.96
C TYR A 7 -13.80 -0.04 -15.44
N LEU A 8 -13.12 1.11 -15.47
CA LEU A 8 -13.66 2.38 -15.95
C LEU A 8 -13.82 2.41 -17.49
N PHE A 9 -12.92 1.73 -18.20
CA PHE A 9 -12.90 1.67 -19.67
C PHE A 9 -13.02 0.23 -20.17
N PRO A 10 -14.21 -0.40 -20.05
CA PRO A 10 -14.43 -1.79 -20.48
C PRO A 10 -14.38 -1.98 -22.01
N HIS A 11 -14.64 -0.92 -22.79
CA HIS A 11 -14.65 -0.92 -24.26
C HIS A 11 -13.55 -0.04 -24.87
N SER A 12 -12.38 0.03 -24.24
CA SER A 12 -11.26 0.69 -24.89
C SER A 12 -10.81 -0.12 -26.11
N ASP A 13 -11.17 0.31 -27.31
CA ASP A 13 -10.71 -0.23 -28.62
C ASP A 13 -9.19 -0.05 -28.86
N LEU A 14 -8.43 0.23 -27.80
CA LEU A 14 -6.97 0.36 -27.78
C LEU A 14 -6.33 -1.05 -27.81
N HIS A 15 -6.39 -1.67 -28.98
CA HIS A 15 -5.63 -2.89 -29.27
C HIS A 15 -4.21 -2.50 -29.68
N LEU A 16 -3.25 -2.57 -28.75
CA LEU A 16 -1.84 -2.67 -29.15
C LEU A 16 -1.57 -4.11 -29.63
N PRO A 17 -0.92 -4.31 -30.79
CA PRO A 17 -0.63 -5.65 -31.28
C PRO A 17 0.24 -6.41 -30.27
N GLY A 18 -0.28 -7.53 -29.75
CA GLY A 18 0.41 -8.42 -28.81
C GLY A 18 0.13 -8.20 -27.31
N LEU A 19 -0.66 -7.18 -26.92
CA LEU A 19 -1.00 -6.92 -25.51
C LEU A 19 -2.51 -7.07 -25.27
N SER A 20 -2.88 -7.81 -24.21
CA SER A 20 -4.28 -7.86 -23.72
C SER A 20 -4.75 -6.47 -23.28
N SER A 21 -6.03 -6.14 -23.48
CA SER A 21 -6.64 -4.84 -23.11
C SER A 21 -6.37 -4.46 -21.65
N ARG A 22 -6.29 -5.45 -20.75
CA ARG A 22 -5.93 -5.24 -19.33
C ARG A 22 -4.47 -4.78 -19.16
N ASN A 23 -3.53 -5.34 -19.91
CA ASN A 23 -2.12 -4.96 -19.84
C ASN A 23 -1.90 -3.56 -20.42
N VAL A 24 -2.67 -3.18 -21.44
CA VAL A 24 -2.69 -1.80 -21.96
C VAL A 24 -3.13 -0.81 -20.87
N MET A 25 -4.14 -1.16 -20.06
CA MET A 25 -4.58 -0.32 -18.93
C MET A 25 -3.56 -0.22 -17.81
N ILE A 26 -2.83 -1.30 -17.52
CA ILE A 26 -1.71 -1.27 -16.55
C ILE A 26 -0.58 -0.38 -17.08
N PHE A 27 -0.27 -0.47 -18.37
CA PHE A 27 0.74 0.38 -19.00
C PHE A 27 0.32 1.86 -18.97
N ALA A 28 -0.93 2.18 -19.32
CA ALA A 28 -1.48 3.52 -19.23
C ALA A 28 -1.43 4.06 -17.80
N ALA A 29 -1.75 3.23 -16.80
CA ALA A 29 -1.62 3.59 -15.39
C ALA A 29 -0.19 3.97 -15.01
N ALA A 30 0.81 3.20 -15.48
CA ALA A 30 2.21 3.49 -15.25
C ALA A 30 2.64 4.81 -15.92
N MET A 31 2.18 5.09 -17.15
CA MET A 31 2.46 6.34 -17.83
C MET A 31 1.85 7.55 -17.11
N ILE A 32 0.62 7.42 -16.60
CA ILE A 32 -0.03 8.46 -15.79
C ILE A 32 0.73 8.69 -14.47
N MET A 33 1.26 7.64 -13.84
CA MET A 33 2.07 7.77 -12.63
C MET A 33 3.45 8.40 -12.88
N LEU A 34 4.05 8.18 -14.05
CA LEU A 34 5.42 8.60 -14.36
C LEU A 34 5.75 10.06 -14.00
N PRO A 35 4.95 11.09 -14.38
CA PRO A 35 5.24 12.48 -14.03
C PRO A 35 5.24 12.73 -12.51
N SER A 36 4.41 12.02 -11.75
CA SER A 36 4.39 12.15 -10.29
C SER A 36 5.69 11.68 -9.63
N VAL A 37 6.39 10.72 -10.24
CA VAL A 37 7.62 10.16 -9.68
C VAL A 37 8.81 11.11 -9.84
N TRP A 38 8.74 12.04 -10.79
CA TRP A 38 9.80 13.02 -11.04
C TRP A 38 9.76 14.20 -10.05
N VAL A 39 8.70 14.33 -9.27
CA VAL A 39 8.57 15.34 -8.22
C VAL A 39 9.46 14.95 -7.03
N ARG A 40 10.45 15.81 -6.74
CA ARG A 40 11.46 15.57 -5.71
C ARG A 40 11.42 16.54 -4.54
N ASP A 41 10.91 17.75 -4.77
CA ASP A 41 10.93 18.80 -3.74
C ASP A 41 10.08 18.39 -2.55
N LEU A 42 10.64 18.47 -1.35
CA LEU A 42 9.95 18.15 -0.09
C LEU A 42 8.69 19.02 0.10
N SER A 43 8.70 20.26 -0.41
CA SER A 43 7.52 21.14 -0.45
C SER A 43 6.42 20.60 -1.38
N ALA A 44 6.80 20.09 -2.55
CA ALA A 44 5.86 19.48 -3.48
C ALA A 44 5.35 18.11 -2.98
N LEU A 45 6.19 17.37 -2.25
CA LEU A 45 5.80 16.15 -1.54
C LEU A 45 4.83 16.45 -0.39
N SER A 46 5.02 17.54 0.35
CA SER A 46 4.07 18.01 1.37
C SER A 46 2.71 18.37 0.75
N PHE A 47 2.70 19.12 -0.35
CA PHE A 47 1.46 19.44 -1.09
C PHE A 47 0.75 18.18 -1.60
N THR A 48 1.53 17.24 -2.16
CA THR A 48 1.06 15.93 -2.62
C THR A 48 0.48 15.09 -1.47
N SER A 49 1.04 15.20 -0.26
CA SER A 49 0.53 14.52 0.94
C SER A 49 -0.84 15.04 1.36
N ILE A 50 -1.07 16.36 1.29
CA ILE A 50 -2.38 16.97 1.56
C ILE A 50 -3.42 16.40 0.60
N TRP A 51 -3.10 16.36 -0.69
CA TRP A 51 -4.02 15.83 -1.70
C TRP A 51 -4.28 14.33 -1.53
N CYS A 52 -3.27 13.55 -1.10
CA CYS A 52 -3.46 12.16 -0.73
C CYS A 52 -4.46 11.99 0.43
N ILE A 53 -4.39 12.84 1.46
CA ILE A 53 -5.30 12.81 2.60
C ILE A 53 -6.72 13.17 2.15
N VAL A 54 -6.87 14.27 1.42
CA VAL A 54 -8.15 14.71 0.84
C VAL A 54 -8.76 13.60 -0.01
N SER A 55 -7.95 12.97 -0.87
CA SER A 55 -8.42 11.88 -1.73
C SER A 55 -8.89 10.66 -0.92
N SER A 56 -8.17 10.32 0.15
CA SER A 56 -8.54 9.21 1.05
C SER A 56 -9.84 9.48 1.81
N VAL A 57 -10.02 10.72 2.32
CA VAL A 57 -11.23 11.12 3.04
C VAL A 57 -12.44 11.13 2.10
N LEU A 58 -12.29 11.72 0.91
CA LEU A 58 -13.36 11.74 -0.10
C LEU A 58 -13.72 10.34 -0.58
N LEU A 59 -12.75 9.42 -0.68
CA LEU A 59 -13.03 8.02 -1.00
C LEU A 59 -13.90 7.38 0.09
N ILE A 60 -13.56 7.55 1.37
CA ILE A 60 -14.36 7.00 2.48
C ILE A 60 -15.78 7.58 2.48
N ILE A 61 -15.91 8.90 2.31
CA ILE A 61 -17.22 9.58 2.22
C ILE A 61 -18.01 9.04 1.02
N ALA A 62 -17.38 8.90 -0.14
CA ALA A 62 -18.06 8.41 -1.32
C ALA A 62 -18.51 6.96 -1.15
N VAL A 63 -17.72 6.08 -0.51
CA VAL A 63 -18.15 4.71 -0.19
C VAL A 63 -19.38 4.74 0.72
N PHE A 64 -19.39 5.62 1.74
CA PHE A 64 -20.52 5.80 2.65
C PHE A 64 -21.78 6.30 1.93
N LEU A 65 -21.64 7.29 1.06
CA LEU A 65 -22.74 7.79 0.23
C LEU A 65 -23.22 6.73 -0.76
N SER A 66 -22.34 5.87 -1.27
CA SER A 66 -22.74 4.79 -2.17
C SER A 66 -23.58 3.74 -1.45
N ALA A 67 -23.27 3.44 -0.19
CA ALA A 67 -24.05 2.53 0.63
C ALA A 67 -25.48 3.06 0.89
N THR A 68 -25.61 4.37 1.11
CA THR A 68 -26.88 4.99 1.54
C THR A 68 -27.73 5.50 0.37
N VAL A 69 -27.13 6.16 -0.61
CA VAL A 69 -27.83 6.86 -1.71
C VAL A 69 -27.95 6.00 -2.96
N SER A 70 -26.93 5.19 -3.30
CA SER A 70 -26.96 4.34 -4.50
C SER A 70 -27.74 3.03 -4.28
N GLY A 71 -28.36 2.83 -3.12
CA GLY A 71 -29.20 1.67 -2.84
C GLY A 71 -28.46 0.34 -2.65
N ILE A 72 -27.14 0.34 -2.49
CA ILE A 72 -26.37 -0.88 -2.16
C ILE A 72 -26.82 -1.42 -0.79
N GLY A 73 -27.05 -0.50 0.17
CA GLY A 73 -27.49 -0.84 1.51
C GLY A 73 -26.43 -1.55 2.35
N PHE A 74 -26.74 -1.70 3.64
CA PHE A 74 -25.98 -2.55 4.57
C PHE A 74 -26.76 -3.85 4.81
N THR A 75 -27.08 -4.54 3.73
CA THR A 75 -28.02 -5.66 3.72
C THR A 75 -27.34 -7.00 4.02
N HIS A 76 -26.02 -7.08 3.84
CA HIS A 76 -25.28 -8.33 4.03
C HIS A 76 -24.78 -8.46 5.47
N ALA A 77 -25.01 -9.65 6.05
CA ALA A 77 -24.42 -10.00 7.33
C ALA A 77 -22.89 -10.09 7.21
N ILE A 78 -22.19 -9.57 8.21
CA ILE A 78 -20.73 -9.68 8.28
C ILE A 78 -20.38 -11.17 8.42
N PRO A 79 -19.62 -11.76 7.49
CA PRO A 79 -19.34 -13.18 7.51
C PRO A 79 -18.58 -13.57 8.78
N PHE A 80 -18.90 -14.75 9.35
CA PHE A 80 -18.22 -15.29 10.52
C PHE A 80 -16.72 -15.46 10.26
N LEU A 81 -15.90 -15.36 11.32
CA LEU A 81 -14.45 -15.43 11.24
C LEU A 81 -13.98 -16.75 10.60
N ARG A 82 -13.57 -16.69 9.33
CA ARG A 82 -12.95 -17.82 8.64
C ARG A 82 -11.46 -17.85 8.95
N LEU A 83 -11.03 -18.79 9.80
CA LEU A 83 -9.62 -18.96 10.21
C LEU A 83 -8.65 -19.08 9.03
N ARG A 84 -9.11 -19.63 7.89
CA ARG A 84 -8.31 -19.75 6.66
C ARG A 84 -7.92 -18.39 6.05
N GLY A 85 -8.73 -17.35 6.23
CA GLY A 85 -8.47 -16.00 5.72
C GLY A 85 -7.68 -15.11 6.67
N VAL A 86 -7.56 -15.50 7.95
CA VAL A 86 -6.90 -14.69 8.99
C VAL A 86 -5.44 -14.34 8.63
N PRO A 87 -4.60 -15.27 8.13
CA PRO A 87 -3.22 -14.94 7.78
C PRO A 87 -3.12 -13.94 6.61
N VAL A 88 -4.03 -14.04 5.63
CA VAL A 88 -4.08 -13.11 4.49
C VAL A 88 -4.54 -11.73 4.95
N ALA A 89 -5.61 -11.66 5.74
CA ALA A 89 -6.11 -10.43 6.33
C ALA A 89 -5.07 -9.74 7.23
N ALA A 90 -4.34 -10.52 8.03
CA ALA A 90 -3.24 -10.01 8.85
C ALA A 90 -2.11 -9.43 8.00
N GLY A 91 -1.77 -10.06 6.85
CA GLY A 91 -0.83 -9.52 5.88
C GLY A 91 -1.30 -8.20 5.25
N LEU A 92 -2.55 -8.12 4.80
CA LEU A 92 -3.16 -6.89 4.26
C LEU A 92 -3.15 -5.75 5.29
N TYR A 93 -3.47 -6.08 6.55
CA TYR A 93 -3.44 -5.13 7.65
C TYR A 93 -2.00 -4.67 7.95
N ALA A 94 -1.06 -5.60 8.05
CA ALA A 94 0.35 -5.29 8.28
C ALA A 94 0.92 -4.38 7.18
N PHE A 95 0.63 -4.68 5.91
CA PHE A 95 1.05 -3.85 4.77
C PHE A 95 0.63 -2.39 4.94
N SER A 96 -0.55 -2.16 5.49
CA SER A 96 -1.14 -0.82 5.61
C SER A 96 -0.47 0.06 6.66
N PHE A 97 0.21 -0.55 7.64
CA PHE A 97 1.09 0.14 8.59
C PHE A 97 2.56 0.15 8.17
N GLY A 98 2.84 -0.23 6.91
CA GLY A 98 4.15 -0.05 6.30
C GLY A 98 4.48 1.43 6.12
N GLY A 99 5.77 1.76 6.22
CA GLY A 99 6.24 3.15 6.06
C GLY A 99 7.21 3.64 7.14
N THR A 100 7.75 2.75 7.97
CA THR A 100 8.75 3.11 8.98
C THR A 100 10.03 3.72 8.37
N SER A 101 10.27 3.52 7.07
CA SER A 101 11.40 4.12 6.34
C SER A 101 11.30 5.64 6.18
N VAL A 102 10.10 6.23 6.17
CA VAL A 102 9.94 7.70 6.06
C VAL A 102 10.04 8.40 7.41
N PHE A 103 9.97 7.67 8.53
CA PHE A 103 9.94 8.26 9.87
C PHE A 103 11.17 9.10 10.20
N PRO A 104 12.42 8.69 9.90
CA PRO A 104 13.59 9.52 10.15
C PRO A 104 13.53 10.84 9.38
N SER A 105 13.16 10.80 8.10
CA SER A 105 13.04 11.99 7.26
C SER A 105 11.96 12.95 7.77
N ILE A 106 10.82 12.41 8.23
CA ILE A 106 9.74 13.20 8.84
C ILE A 106 10.23 13.85 10.14
N CYS A 107 10.89 13.08 11.02
CA CYS A 107 11.36 13.57 12.31
C CYS A 107 12.36 14.73 12.18
N ILE A 108 13.32 14.61 11.24
CA ILE A 108 14.30 15.66 10.95
C ILE A 108 13.62 16.90 10.35
N SER A 109 12.55 16.72 9.57
CA SER A 109 11.82 17.81 8.94
C SER A 109 10.83 18.53 9.87
N MET A 110 10.56 18.01 11.07
CA MET A 110 9.63 18.64 12.02
C MET A 110 10.26 19.89 12.66
N ARG A 111 9.49 20.98 12.75
CA ARG A 111 9.88 22.17 13.52
C ARG A 111 10.19 21.86 14.98
N ASP A 112 9.48 20.88 15.56
CA ASP A 112 9.67 20.41 16.93
C ASP A 112 9.70 18.87 16.99
N PRO A 113 10.89 18.25 16.93
CA PRO A 113 11.05 16.80 16.94
C PRO A 113 10.54 16.13 18.22
N THR A 114 10.40 16.86 19.33
CA THR A 114 9.93 16.29 20.62
C THR A 114 8.47 15.81 20.53
N LYS A 115 7.69 16.37 19.59
CA LYS A 115 6.28 16.00 19.35
C LYS A 115 6.11 14.81 18.40
N PHE A 116 7.19 14.27 17.83
CA PHE A 116 7.15 13.18 16.84
C PHE A 116 6.33 11.97 17.34
N SER A 117 6.58 11.51 18.57
CA SER A 117 5.87 10.36 19.15
C SER A 117 4.35 10.58 19.24
N LYS A 118 3.91 11.79 19.61
CA LYS A 118 2.47 12.13 19.67
C LYS A 118 1.86 12.16 18.28
N ALA A 119 2.57 12.72 17.29
CA ALA A 119 2.12 12.76 15.90
C ALA A 119 1.98 11.35 15.29
N VAL A 120 2.94 10.46 15.57
CA VAL A 120 2.88 9.06 15.13
C VAL A 120 1.68 8.34 15.76
N ILE A 121 1.53 8.39 17.09
CA ILE A 121 0.41 7.73 17.77
C ILE A 121 -0.94 8.20 17.21
N LEU A 122 -1.14 9.51 17.07
CA LEU A 122 -2.37 10.07 16.51
C LEU A 122 -2.62 9.58 15.07
N SER A 123 -1.59 9.55 14.23
CA SER A 123 -1.68 9.09 12.85
C SER A 123 -2.06 7.61 12.75
N PHE A 124 -1.49 6.76 13.61
CA PHE A 124 -1.83 5.34 13.69
C PHE A 124 -3.27 5.12 14.16
N VAL A 125 -3.74 5.88 15.15
CA VAL A 125 -5.13 5.80 15.63
C VAL A 125 -6.11 6.19 14.53
N ILE A 126 -5.90 7.33 13.86
CA ILE A 126 -6.77 7.79 12.76
C ILE A 126 -6.78 6.79 11.61
N THR A 127 -5.61 6.25 11.24
CA THR A 127 -5.49 5.23 10.19
C THR A 127 -6.25 3.97 10.59
N THR A 128 -6.08 3.49 11.83
CA THR A 128 -6.78 2.30 12.33
C THR A 128 -8.29 2.44 12.27
N ILE A 129 -8.83 3.57 12.75
CA ILE A 129 -10.27 3.86 12.70
C ILE A 129 -10.76 3.90 11.25
N SER A 130 -10.03 4.57 10.37
CA SER A 130 -10.40 4.70 8.96
C SER A 130 -10.43 3.36 8.23
N MET A 131 -9.43 2.50 8.48
CA MET A 131 -9.35 1.17 7.89
C MET A 131 -10.42 0.24 8.44
N LEU A 132 -10.64 0.24 9.75
CA LEU A 132 -11.67 -0.56 10.39
C LEU A 132 -13.06 -0.15 9.89
N GLY A 133 -13.34 1.17 9.82
CA GLY A 133 -14.58 1.71 9.29
C GLY A 133 -14.82 1.27 7.84
N LEU A 134 -13.83 1.43 6.97
CA LEU A 134 -13.95 1.00 5.57
C LEU A 134 -14.12 -0.52 5.43
N GLY A 135 -13.44 -1.31 6.27
CA GLY A 135 -13.57 -2.76 6.30
C GLY A 135 -14.96 -3.23 6.74
N ILE A 136 -15.51 -2.64 7.80
CA ILE A 136 -16.88 -2.94 8.28
C ILE A 136 -17.91 -2.54 7.22
N MET A 137 -17.76 -1.36 6.62
CA MET A 137 -18.64 -0.89 5.54
C MET A 137 -18.57 -1.84 4.34
N GLY A 138 -17.37 -2.21 3.88
CA GLY A 138 -17.23 -3.15 2.77
C GLY A 138 -17.85 -4.51 3.04
N ALA A 139 -17.63 -5.06 4.24
CA ALA A 139 -18.19 -6.34 4.63
C ALA A 139 -19.73 -6.31 4.71
N SER A 140 -20.32 -5.22 5.21
CA SER A 140 -21.78 -5.06 5.31
C SER A 140 -22.45 -4.72 3.97
N MET A 141 -21.73 -4.11 3.03
CA MET A 141 -22.23 -3.80 1.69
C MET A 141 -22.22 -5.00 0.74
N PHE A 142 -21.23 -5.90 0.83
CA PHE A 142 -21.05 -6.97 -0.17
C PHE A 142 -20.92 -8.38 0.41
N GLY A 143 -20.71 -8.53 1.72
CA GLY A 143 -20.60 -9.85 2.38
C GLY A 143 -19.58 -10.77 1.71
N GLU A 144 -20.00 -12.01 1.42
CA GLU A 144 -19.15 -13.02 0.78
C GLU A 144 -18.84 -12.73 -0.70
N ALA A 145 -19.59 -11.83 -1.36
CA ALA A 145 -19.36 -11.45 -2.75
C ALA A 145 -18.24 -10.41 -2.92
N THR A 146 -17.54 -10.06 -1.85
CA THR A 146 -16.47 -9.06 -1.87
C THR A 146 -15.27 -9.54 -2.70
N LYS A 147 -15.05 -8.93 -3.86
CA LYS A 147 -13.79 -9.07 -4.63
C LYS A 147 -12.56 -8.52 -3.89
N ASP A 148 -11.36 -8.90 -4.37
CA ASP A 148 -10.03 -8.44 -3.91
C ASP A 148 -9.92 -6.91 -3.70
N GLN A 149 -10.72 -6.11 -4.40
CA GLN A 149 -10.87 -4.66 -4.22
C GLN A 149 -12.37 -4.29 -4.15
N ILE A 150 -12.78 -3.57 -3.10
CA ILE A 150 -14.18 -3.13 -2.92
C ILE A 150 -14.70 -2.30 -4.09
N THR A 151 -13.82 -1.54 -4.74
CA THR A 151 -14.14 -0.69 -5.89
C THR A 151 -14.65 -1.47 -7.09
N LEU A 152 -14.23 -2.73 -7.24
CA LEU A 152 -14.63 -3.62 -8.33
C LEU A 152 -16.00 -4.29 -8.09
N ASN A 153 -16.59 -4.13 -6.90
CA ASN A 153 -17.94 -4.58 -6.59
C ASN A 153 -18.98 -3.47 -6.80
N MET A 154 -18.54 -2.22 -6.99
CA MET A 154 -19.46 -1.09 -7.07
C MET A 154 -20.11 -0.97 -8.45
N PRO A 155 -21.41 -0.64 -8.50
CA PRO A 155 -22.12 -0.49 -9.77
C PRO A 155 -21.66 0.75 -10.55
N LEU A 156 -21.26 0.55 -11.81
CA LEU A 156 -20.73 1.61 -12.70
C LEU A 156 -21.73 2.72 -13.05
N HIS A 157 -23.02 2.49 -12.88
CA HIS A 157 -24.05 3.46 -13.27
C HIS A 157 -24.14 4.66 -12.32
N SER A 158 -23.65 4.55 -11.08
CA SER A 158 -23.69 5.65 -10.10
C SER A 158 -22.53 6.63 -10.28
N ILE A 159 -22.82 7.93 -10.17
CA ILE A 159 -21.82 9.01 -10.17
C ILE A 159 -20.83 8.80 -9.02
N THR A 160 -21.32 8.33 -7.87
CA THR A 160 -20.50 8.04 -6.68
C THR A 160 -19.44 6.99 -6.97
N THR A 161 -19.77 5.95 -7.73
CA THR A 161 -18.81 4.92 -8.15
C THR A 161 -17.72 5.49 -9.04
N LYS A 162 -18.06 6.37 -9.99
CA LYS A 162 -17.07 7.03 -10.86
C LYS A 162 -16.09 7.87 -10.04
N ILE A 163 -16.59 8.61 -9.05
CA ILE A 163 -15.75 9.38 -8.11
C ILE A 163 -14.80 8.43 -7.37
N ILE A 164 -15.29 7.33 -6.82
CA ILE A 164 -14.48 6.35 -6.08
C ILE A 164 -13.38 5.75 -6.96
N LEU A 165 -13.70 5.39 -8.21
CA LEU A 165 -12.73 4.84 -9.16
C LEU A 165 -11.63 5.85 -9.46
N TRP A 166 -11.97 7.11 -9.76
CA TRP A 166 -10.99 8.17 -9.99
C TRP A 166 -10.12 8.45 -8.76
N MET A 167 -10.70 8.48 -7.57
CA MET A 167 -9.93 8.70 -6.33
C MET A 167 -8.98 7.54 -6.02
N THR A 168 -9.38 6.31 -6.33
CA THR A 168 -8.55 5.11 -6.21
C THR A 168 -7.42 5.07 -7.23
N VAL A 169 -7.60 5.70 -8.39
CA VAL A 169 -6.56 5.89 -9.42
C VAL A 169 -5.57 6.98 -9.00
N LEU A 170 -6.08 8.08 -8.47
CA LEU A 170 -5.30 9.25 -8.03
C LEU A 170 -4.46 8.98 -6.78
N THR A 171 -5.00 8.28 -5.78
CA THR A 171 -4.33 8.08 -4.49
C THR A 171 -2.92 7.44 -4.61
N PRO A 172 -2.73 6.35 -5.38
CA PRO A 172 -1.41 5.76 -5.58
C PRO A 172 -0.40 6.70 -6.25
N MET A 173 -0.83 7.60 -7.15
CA MET A 173 0.05 8.58 -7.78
C MET A 173 0.72 9.48 -6.73
N PHE A 174 -0.09 9.97 -5.79
CA PHE A 174 0.39 10.82 -4.70
C PHE A 174 1.20 10.05 -3.65
N LYS A 175 0.83 8.79 -3.36
CA LYS A 175 1.55 7.95 -2.39
C LYS A 175 2.91 7.46 -2.89
N PHE A 176 3.03 7.13 -4.18
CA PHE A 176 4.22 6.50 -4.72
C PHE A 176 5.46 7.41 -4.65
N ALA A 177 5.30 8.69 -4.96
CA ALA A 177 6.36 9.69 -4.85
C ALA A 177 6.90 9.80 -3.41
N LEU A 178 6.00 9.78 -2.41
CA LEU A 178 6.36 9.85 -0.99
C LEU A 178 7.16 8.64 -0.52
N GLN A 179 6.76 7.43 -0.94
CA GLN A 179 7.43 6.19 -0.55
C GLN A 179 8.82 6.03 -1.18
N LEU A 180 9.00 6.48 -2.42
CA LEU A 180 10.30 6.41 -3.10
C LEU A 180 11.30 7.49 -2.67
N SER A 181 10.81 8.61 -2.12
CA SER A 181 11.67 9.73 -1.68
C SER A 181 12.84 9.29 -0.79
N PRO A 182 12.64 8.66 0.39
CA PRO A 182 13.75 8.29 1.27
C PRO A 182 14.72 7.27 0.64
N ILE A 183 14.21 6.37 -0.21
CA ILE A 183 15.01 5.36 -0.90
C ILE A 183 15.99 6.05 -1.86
N THR A 184 15.47 6.99 -2.64
CA THR A 184 16.28 7.72 -3.63
C THR A 184 17.29 8.66 -3.00
N THR A 185 16.92 9.35 -1.91
CA THR A 185 17.85 10.19 -1.15
C THR A 185 18.98 9.37 -0.55
N SER A 186 18.67 8.20 0.03
CA SER A 186 19.68 7.30 0.59
C SER A 186 20.64 6.79 -0.48
N LEU A 187 20.11 6.46 -1.67
CA LEU A 187 20.91 6.03 -2.81
C LEU A 187 21.80 7.15 -3.35
N GLU A 188 21.28 8.37 -3.49
CA GLU A 188 22.06 9.53 -3.95
C GLU A 188 23.23 9.85 -3.03
N VAL A 189 23.02 9.81 -1.71
CA VAL A 189 24.08 10.00 -0.72
C VAL A 189 25.14 8.91 -0.86
N ALA A 190 24.72 7.66 -1.06
CA ALA A 190 25.65 6.55 -1.27
C ALA A 190 26.48 6.74 -2.55
N ILE A 191 25.85 7.09 -3.67
CA ILE A 191 26.53 7.25 -4.97
C ILE A 191 27.44 8.48 -4.95
N TYR A 192 27.00 9.59 -4.38
CA TYR A 192 27.84 10.78 -4.21
C TYR A 192 29.10 10.46 -3.40
N LYS A 193 28.95 9.69 -2.31
CA LYS A 193 30.08 9.29 -1.45
C LYS A 193 31.09 8.38 -2.16
N HIS A 194 30.63 7.43 -2.99
CA HIS A 194 31.51 6.46 -3.66
C HIS A 194 32.10 6.98 -4.97
N CYS A 195 31.32 7.73 -5.76
CA CYS A 195 31.68 8.10 -7.13
C CYS A 195 31.98 9.59 -7.32
N LYS A 196 31.78 10.45 -6.31
CA LYS A 196 31.90 11.93 -6.42
C LYS A 196 31.21 12.49 -7.68
N ALA A 197 30.04 11.94 -8.01
CA ALA A 197 29.30 12.26 -9.21
C ALA A 197 28.80 13.72 -9.22
N SER A 198 28.68 14.31 -10.41
CA SER A 198 28.12 15.65 -10.59
C SER A 198 26.62 15.69 -10.22
N PRO A 199 26.10 16.85 -9.75
CA PRO A 199 24.70 16.95 -9.30
C PRO A 199 23.68 16.63 -10.41
N ASN A 200 23.98 17.00 -11.67
CA ASN A 200 23.11 16.69 -12.81
C ASN A 200 23.08 15.19 -13.13
N LEU A 201 24.20 14.48 -12.96
CA LEU A 201 24.27 13.03 -13.15
C LEU A 201 23.50 12.29 -12.05
N LEU A 202 23.63 12.73 -10.79
CA LEU A 202 22.85 12.20 -9.67
C LEU A 202 21.35 12.39 -9.87
N TYR A 203 20.96 13.57 -10.38
CA TYR A 203 19.57 13.86 -10.72
C TYR A 203 19.03 12.91 -11.78
N GLY A 204 19.76 12.76 -12.90
CA GLY A 204 19.37 11.84 -13.98
C GLY A 204 19.28 10.38 -13.51
N LEU A 205 20.28 9.91 -12.75
CA LEU A 205 20.33 8.54 -12.27
C LEU A 205 19.20 8.21 -11.28
N SER A 206 18.88 9.13 -10.38
CA SER A 206 17.78 8.95 -9.43
C SER A 206 16.42 8.94 -10.10
N THR A 207 16.20 9.81 -11.10
CA THR A 207 14.98 9.81 -11.92
C THR A 207 14.87 8.53 -12.76
N LEU A 208 15.99 8.04 -13.28
CA LEU A 208 16.06 6.75 -13.98
C LEU A 208 15.70 5.59 -13.04
N MET A 209 16.28 5.55 -11.83
CA MET A 209 15.99 4.51 -10.84
C MET A 209 14.52 4.50 -10.44
N ARG A 210 13.93 5.68 -10.18
CA ARG A 210 12.50 5.88 -9.91
C ARG A 210 11.63 5.31 -11.03
N SER A 211 11.95 5.66 -12.28
CA SER A 211 11.22 5.21 -13.46
C SER A 211 11.40 3.71 -13.68
N ALA A 212 12.58 3.17 -13.43
CA ALA A 212 12.88 1.74 -13.50
C ALA A 212 12.11 0.94 -12.44
N VAL A 213 12.03 1.43 -11.20
CA VAL A 213 11.22 0.79 -10.14
C VAL A 213 9.74 0.77 -10.54
N LEU A 214 9.21 1.89 -11.05
CA LEU A 214 7.82 1.93 -11.54
C LEU A 214 7.60 0.94 -12.69
N ALA A 215 8.53 0.86 -13.65
CA ALA A 215 8.47 -0.09 -14.75
C ALA A 215 8.49 -1.55 -14.25
N CYS A 216 9.37 -1.89 -13.31
CA CYS A 216 9.42 -3.22 -12.70
C CYS A 216 8.10 -3.58 -12.00
N ILE A 217 7.51 -2.64 -11.26
CA ILE A 217 6.20 -2.84 -10.62
C ILE A 217 5.10 -3.04 -11.66
N ALA A 218 5.10 -2.27 -12.74
CA ALA A 218 4.13 -2.40 -13.82
C ALA A 218 4.23 -3.77 -14.51
N ILE A 219 5.45 -4.21 -14.87
CA ILE A 219 5.71 -5.53 -15.45
C ILE A 219 5.27 -6.64 -14.49
N PHE A 220 5.65 -6.54 -13.22
CA PHE A 220 5.27 -7.51 -12.19
C PHE A 220 3.74 -7.62 -12.07
N SER A 221 3.03 -6.50 -12.11
CA SER A 221 1.55 -6.44 -12.07
C SER A 221 0.88 -7.06 -13.30
N MET A 222 1.53 -6.99 -14.47
CA MET A 222 1.06 -7.67 -15.69
C MET A 222 1.19 -9.19 -15.56
N ILE A 223 2.26 -9.68 -14.92
CA ILE A 223 2.52 -11.13 -14.74
C ILE A 223 1.65 -11.71 -13.62
N PHE A 224 1.51 -11.01 -12.50
CA PHE A 224 0.78 -11.46 -11.32
C PHE A 224 -0.40 -10.52 -11.01
N PRO A 225 -1.59 -10.77 -11.57
CA PRO A 225 -2.75 -9.90 -11.43
C PRO A 225 -3.56 -10.12 -10.14
N TYR A 226 -2.91 -10.56 -9.07
CA TYR A 226 -3.58 -11.03 -7.85
C TYR A 226 -3.32 -10.08 -6.69
N PHE A 227 -4.01 -8.94 -6.72
CA PHE A 227 -3.80 -7.83 -5.79
C PHE A 227 -3.82 -8.28 -4.32
N GLU A 228 -4.84 -9.03 -3.91
CA GLU A 228 -5.00 -9.49 -2.52
C GLU A 228 -3.77 -10.27 -2.04
N TYR A 229 -3.37 -11.32 -2.77
CA TYR A 229 -2.27 -12.19 -2.38
C TYR A 229 -0.90 -11.50 -2.45
N ILE A 230 -0.70 -10.57 -3.38
CA ILE A 230 0.56 -9.81 -3.48
C ILE A 230 0.69 -8.87 -2.29
N VAL A 231 -0.36 -8.11 -1.98
CA VAL A 231 -0.34 -7.17 -0.86
C VAL A 231 -0.20 -7.92 0.47
N ALA A 232 -0.92 -9.02 0.63
CA ALA A 232 -0.79 -9.89 1.80
C ALA A 232 0.62 -10.45 1.93
N PHE A 233 1.23 -10.93 0.85
CA PHE A 233 2.62 -11.41 0.83
C PHE A 233 3.61 -10.34 1.23
N VAL A 234 3.54 -9.14 0.62
CA VAL A 234 4.46 -8.03 0.95
C VAL A 234 4.29 -7.60 2.40
N GLY A 235 3.05 -7.53 2.88
CA GLY A 235 2.75 -7.19 4.27
C GLY A 235 3.29 -8.23 5.27
N SER A 236 3.00 -9.50 5.04
CA SER A 236 3.40 -10.58 5.95
C SER A 236 4.90 -10.84 5.95
N SER A 237 5.57 -10.68 4.81
CA SER A 237 7.01 -10.91 4.70
C SER A 237 7.81 -9.65 5.04
N MET A 238 7.75 -8.65 4.17
CA MET A 238 8.61 -7.46 4.23
C MET A 238 8.19 -6.52 5.34
N THR A 239 6.90 -6.20 5.44
CA THR A 239 6.44 -5.20 6.42
C THR A 239 6.58 -5.70 7.85
N ILE A 240 6.18 -6.94 8.15
CA ILE A 240 6.40 -7.53 9.49
C ILE A 240 7.89 -7.62 9.82
N ALA A 241 8.75 -8.02 8.87
CA ALA A 241 10.18 -8.07 9.12
C ALA A 241 10.75 -6.69 9.48
N ILE A 242 10.46 -5.67 8.66
CA ILE A 242 11.05 -4.32 8.77
C ILE A 242 10.41 -3.51 9.90
N CYS A 243 9.10 -3.64 10.13
CA CYS A 243 8.37 -2.77 11.05
C CYS A 243 8.20 -3.39 12.44
N LEU A 244 8.29 -4.72 12.57
CA LEU A 244 8.11 -5.42 13.84
C LEU A 244 9.36 -6.19 14.25
N PHE A 245 9.84 -7.13 13.43
CA PHE A 245 10.91 -8.05 13.85
C PHE A 245 12.25 -7.35 14.06
N PHE A 246 12.78 -6.66 13.04
CA PHE A 246 14.10 -6.02 13.12
C PHE A 246 14.18 -4.90 14.16
N PRO A 247 13.21 -3.96 14.27
CA PRO A 247 13.26 -2.92 15.29
C PRO A 247 13.25 -3.52 16.71
N CYS A 248 12.43 -4.53 16.97
CA CYS A 248 12.40 -5.22 18.25
C CYS A 248 13.71 -5.97 18.53
N ALA A 249 14.27 -6.68 17.54
CA ALA A 249 15.53 -7.39 17.67
C ALA A 249 16.70 -6.45 17.99
N PHE A 250 16.81 -5.33 17.25
CA PHE A 250 17.85 -4.34 17.47
C PHE A 250 17.69 -3.63 18.81
N TYR A 251 16.47 -3.24 19.18
CA TYR A 251 16.22 -2.63 20.48
C TYR A 251 16.59 -3.56 21.63
N LEU A 252 16.19 -4.84 21.54
CA LEU A 252 16.51 -5.85 22.54
C LEU A 252 18.02 -6.10 22.62
N LYS A 253 18.73 -6.16 21.49
CA LYS A 253 20.19 -6.33 21.44
C LYS A 253 20.95 -5.13 22.02
N ILE A 254 20.53 -3.90 21.73
CA ILE A 254 21.21 -2.67 22.18
C ILE A 254 20.96 -2.42 23.67
N PHE A 255 19.72 -2.60 24.13
CA PHE A 255 19.32 -2.24 25.50
C PHE A 255 19.23 -3.44 26.45
N TRP A 256 19.64 -4.64 26.03
CA TRP A 256 19.54 -5.88 26.81
C TRP A 256 19.78 -5.69 28.31
N PRO A 257 20.97 -5.23 28.77
CA PRO A 257 21.26 -5.13 30.20
C PRO A 257 20.41 -4.10 30.95
N LYS A 258 19.88 -3.08 30.26
CA LYS A 258 19.10 -1.98 30.86
C LYS A 258 17.60 -2.28 30.98
N LEU A 259 17.11 -3.32 30.32
CA LEU A 259 15.68 -3.63 30.27
C LEU A 259 15.21 -4.49 31.45
N LYS A 260 14.06 -4.14 32.02
CA LYS A 260 13.34 -4.97 33.00
C LYS A 260 12.86 -6.26 32.34
N ILE A 261 12.83 -7.37 33.09
CA ILE A 261 12.42 -8.69 32.58
C ILE A 261 11.04 -8.68 31.91
N ARG A 262 10.08 -7.91 32.45
CA ARG A 262 8.73 -7.77 31.88
C ARG A 262 8.77 -7.18 30.47
N ILE A 263 9.54 -6.12 30.26
CA ILE A 263 9.69 -5.45 28.96
C ILE A 263 10.37 -6.40 27.96
N ARG A 264 11.41 -7.12 28.41
CA ARG A 264 12.06 -8.14 27.57
C ARG A 264 11.07 -9.22 27.13
N ALA A 265 10.27 -9.75 28.05
CA ALA A 265 9.25 -10.76 27.76
C ALA A 265 8.20 -10.24 26.77
N THR A 266 7.70 -9.01 26.93
CA THR A 266 6.76 -8.39 25.99
C THR A 266 7.35 -8.26 24.59
N ILE A 267 8.59 -7.76 24.46
CA ILE A 267 9.26 -7.60 23.16
C ILE A 267 9.48 -8.96 22.49
N LEU A 268 9.95 -9.96 23.23
CA LEU A 268 10.12 -11.32 22.72
C LEU A 268 8.80 -11.93 22.26
N THR A 269 7.72 -11.73 23.03
CA THR A 269 6.38 -12.21 22.65
C THR A 269 5.90 -11.56 21.36
N LEU A 270 6.08 -10.24 21.20
CA LEU A 270 5.76 -9.53 19.97
C LEU A 270 6.57 -10.02 18.77
N MET A 271 7.87 -10.31 18.97
CA MET A 271 8.72 -10.87 17.92
C MET A 271 8.26 -12.27 17.48
N ILE A 272 7.94 -13.15 18.44
CA ILE A 272 7.47 -14.51 18.15
C ILE A 272 6.12 -14.45 17.44
N LEU A 273 5.18 -13.64 17.92
CA LEU A 273 3.88 -13.45 17.29
C LEU A 273 4.03 -12.90 15.87
N GLY A 274 4.89 -11.89 15.69
CA GLY A 274 5.24 -11.34 14.39
C GLY A 274 5.80 -12.41 13.46
N LEU A 275 6.71 -13.26 13.94
CA LEU A 275 7.28 -14.34 13.15
C LEU A 275 6.21 -15.37 12.74
N ILE A 276 5.32 -15.76 13.64
CA ILE A 276 4.22 -16.69 13.35
C ILE A 276 3.30 -16.10 12.27
N VAL A 277 2.82 -14.87 12.46
CA VAL A 277 1.94 -14.19 11.49
C VAL A 277 2.67 -13.99 10.16
N GLY A 278 3.95 -13.61 10.19
CA GLY A 278 4.73 -13.38 8.99
C GLY A 278 4.98 -14.64 8.19
N VAL A 279 5.39 -15.74 8.83
CA VAL A 279 5.63 -17.03 8.16
C VAL A 279 4.33 -17.62 7.64
N THR A 280 3.28 -17.69 8.47
CA THR A 280 1.98 -18.24 8.06
C THR A 280 1.33 -17.41 6.97
N GLY A 281 1.31 -16.07 7.10
CA GLY A 281 0.78 -15.17 6.09
C GLY A 281 1.52 -15.27 4.77
N THR A 282 2.85 -15.38 4.80
CA THR A 282 3.68 -15.53 3.59
C THR A 282 3.40 -16.86 2.90
N PHE A 283 3.36 -17.96 3.66
CA PHE A 283 3.08 -19.28 3.12
C PHE A 283 1.69 -19.36 2.48
N VAL A 284 0.65 -18.85 3.17
CA VAL A 284 -0.72 -18.85 2.66
C VAL A 284 -0.85 -17.96 1.43
N SER A 285 -0.21 -16.79 1.42
CA SER A 285 -0.26 -15.86 0.29
C SER A 285 0.43 -16.42 -0.96
N VAL A 286 1.61 -17.03 -0.80
CA VAL A 286 2.33 -17.69 -1.91
C VAL A 286 1.52 -18.87 -2.45
N ARG A 287 0.96 -19.70 -1.57
CA ARG A 287 0.11 -20.82 -2.00
C ARG A 287 -1.11 -20.32 -2.77
N GLY A 288 -1.77 -19.27 -2.28
CA GLY A 288 -2.90 -18.63 -2.95
C GLY A 288 -2.54 -18.10 -4.34
N LEU A 289 -1.38 -17.45 -4.45
CA LEU A 289 -0.83 -16.97 -5.73
C LEU A 289 -0.62 -18.10 -6.74
N ILE A 290 -0.01 -19.21 -6.31
CA ILE A 290 0.27 -20.37 -7.17
C ILE A 290 -1.03 -21.03 -7.62
N THR A 291 -1.97 -21.26 -6.70
CA THR A 291 -3.26 -21.89 -7.02
C THR A 291 -4.08 -21.05 -7.98
N LYS A 292 -4.19 -19.72 -7.76
CA LYS A 292 -4.95 -18.81 -8.63
C LYS A 292 -4.31 -18.66 -10.02
N ARG A 293 -2.98 -18.78 -10.10
CA ARG A 293 -2.24 -18.83 -11.37
C ARG A 293 -2.53 -20.11 -12.14
N ALA A 294 -2.47 -21.27 -11.49
CA ALA A 294 -2.74 -22.56 -12.12
C ALA A 294 -4.16 -22.64 -12.70
N SER A 295 -5.16 -22.09 -12.00
CA SER A 295 -6.55 -22.01 -12.49
C SER A 295 -6.76 -21.02 -13.62
N SER A 296 -5.87 -20.05 -13.81
CA SER A 296 -5.97 -19.05 -14.90
C SER A 296 -5.27 -19.51 -16.18
N SER A 297 -4.42 -20.54 -16.10
CA SER A 297 -3.73 -21.17 -17.23
C SER A 297 -4.41 -22.43 -17.75
N ALA A 298 -5.43 -22.92 -17.03
CA ALA A 298 -6.29 -24.03 -17.44
C ALA A 298 -7.55 -23.48 -18.10
#